data_AF-A0A4S3FCW4-F1
#
_entry.id   AF-A0A4S3FCW4-F1
#
_cell.length_a   1.000
_cell.length_b   1.000
_cell.length_c   1.000
_cell.angle_alpha   90.00
_cell.angle_beta   90.00
_cell.angle_gamma   90.00
#
_symmetry.space_group_name_H-M   'P 1'
#
loop_
_entity.id
_entity.type
_entity.pdbx_description
1 polymer ?
#
loop_
_entity_poly.entity_id
_entity_poly.type
_entity_poly.pdbx_seq_one_letter_code
_entity_poly.pdbx_strand_id
1 'polypeptide(L)' 'RSRAILESMLDGFIAVDASWRIGYANAAAERITGLDRSQLLGAAA' A
#
# COMPACT_ATOMS: atom_id res chain seq x y z
N ARG A 1 -9.12 3.98 -12.94
CA ARG A 1 -8.41 3.01 -13.82
C ARG A 1 -7.00 2.70 -13.31
N SER A 2 -6.20 3.71 -12.93
CA SER A 2 -4.83 3.53 -12.41
C SER A 2 -4.73 2.64 -11.18
N ARG A 3 -5.69 2.71 -10.24
CA ARG A 3 -5.71 1.86 -9.05
C ARG A 3 -5.83 0.37 -9.35
N ALA A 4 -6.58 -0.02 -10.39
CA ALA A 4 -6.75 -1.43 -10.75
C ALA A 4 -5.43 -2.05 -11.24
N ILE A 5 -4.58 -1.27 -11.91
CA ILE A 5 -3.26 -1.70 -12.34
C ILE A 5 -2.38 -1.98 -11.11
N LEU A 6 -2.33 -1.03 -10.16
CA LEU A 6 -1.55 -1.17 -8.93
C LEU A 6 -2.02 -2.34 -8.06
N GLU A 7 -3.33 -2.60 -7.99
CA GLU A 7 -3.87 -3.76 -7.28
C GLU A 7 -3.49 -5.11 -7.92
N SER A 8 -3.32 -5.14 -9.25
CA SER A 8 -2.93 -6.36 -9.97
C SER A 8 -1.42 -6.64 -9.98
N MET A 9 -0.60 -5.73 -9.46
CA MET A 9 0.85 -5.89 -9.43
C MET A 9 1.27 -6.98 -8.45
N LEU A 10 2.28 -7.75 -8.84
CA LEU A 10 2.90 -8.77 -7.98
C LEU A 10 3.84 -8.15 -6.95
N ASP A 11 4.48 -7.03 -7.30
CA ASP A 11 5.33 -6.26 -6.41
C ASP A 11 4.49 -5.44 -5.42
N GLY A 12 5.01 -5.30 -4.20
CA GLY A 12 4.42 -4.45 -3.17
C GLY A 12 4.47 -2.99 -3.60
N PHE A 13 3.32 -2.33 -3.56
CA PHE A 13 3.22 -0.91 -3.85
C PHE A 13 2.52 -0.17 -2.71
N ILE A 14 3.16 0.91 -2.26
CA ILE A 14 2.65 1.81 -1.24
C ILE A 14 2.77 3.24 -1.76
N ALA A 15 1.69 4.02 -1.65
CA ALA A 15 1.76 5.47 -1.88
C ALA A 15 1.71 6.20 -0.54
N VAL A 16 2.55 7.22 -0.41
CA VAL A 16 2.62 8.08 0.78
C VAL A 16 2.22 9.52 0.45
N ASP A 17 1.70 10.23 1.44
CA ASP A 17 1.47 11.67 1.35
C ASP A 17 2.74 12.48 1.68
N ALA A 18 2.64 13.81 1.66
CA ALA A 18 3.75 14.72 1.97
C ALA A 18 4.24 14.62 3.43
N SER A 19 3.46 14.01 4.31
CA SER A 19 3.82 13.74 5.71
C SER A 19 4.37 12.32 5.90
N TRP A 20 4.71 11.62 4.81
CA TRP A 20 5.17 10.23 4.82
C TRP A 20 4.17 9.23 5.39
N ARG A 21 2.88 9.57 5.36
CA ARG A 21 1.83 8.63 5.78
C ARG A 21 1.35 7.82 4.61
N ILE A 22 1.22 6.51 4.81
CA ILE A 22 0.73 5.58 3.81
C ILE A 22 -0.75 5.88 3.52
N GLY A 23 -1.04 6.38 2.32
CA GLY A 23 -2.41 6.63 1.85
C GLY A 23 -2.97 5.48 1.00
N TYR A 24 -2.10 4.58 0.54
CA TYR A 24 -2.49 3.44 -0.27
C TYR A 24 -1.48 2.30 -0.12
N ALA A 25 -1.96 1.07 -0.04
CA ALA A 25 -1.17 -0.15 -0.12
C ALA A 25 -1.93 -1.17 -0.98
N ASN A 26 -1.28 -1.82 -1.95
CA ASN A 26 -1.89 -2.88 -2.76
C ASN A 26 -1.89 -4.24 -2.02
N ALA A 27 -2.61 -5.23 -2.57
CA ALA A 27 -2.67 -6.57 -1.98
C ALA A 27 -1.31 -7.30 -1.91
N ALA A 28 -0.34 -6.92 -2.76
CA ALA A 28 1.02 -7.45 -2.67
C ALA A 28 1.78 -6.90 -1.46
N ALA A 29 1.60 -5.63 -1.12
CA ALA A 29 2.20 -5.01 0.06
C ALA A 29 1.72 -5.69 1.36
N GLU A 30 0.43 -6.01 1.47
CA GLU A 30 -0.10 -6.79 2.61
C GLU A 30 0.58 -8.17 2.73
N ARG A 31 0.74 -8.88 1.60
CA ARG A 31 1.39 -10.20 1.58
C ARG A 31 2.88 -10.15 1.93
N ILE A 32 3.60 -9.14 1.47
CA ILE A 32 5.05 -9.00 1.70
C ILE A 32 5.32 -8.57 3.15
N THR A 33 4.53 -7.64 3.68
CA THR A 33 4.70 -7.11 5.04
C THR A 33 4.07 -8.01 6.11
N GLY A 34 3.08 -8.83 5.74
CA GLY A 34 2.26 -9.60 6.67
C GLY A 34 1.29 -8.74 7.49
N LEU A 35 1.09 -7.48 7.09
CA LEU A 35 0.20 -6.53 7.75
C LEU A 35 -1.04 -6.29 6.90
N ASP A 36 -2.19 -6.23 7.54
CA ASP A 36 -3.43 -5.86 6.88
C ASP A 36 -3.39 -4.37 6.47
N ARG A 37 -4.11 -4.03 5.40
CA ARG A 37 -4.20 -2.66 4.88
C ARG A 37 -4.64 -1.66 5.93
N SER A 38 -5.48 -2.04 6.90
CA SER A 38 -5.89 -1.16 8.00
C SER A 38 -4.74 -0.78 8.94
N GLN A 39 -3.73 -1.64 9.06
CA GLN A 39 -2.53 -1.40 9.86
C GLN A 39 -1.50 -0.57 9.09
N LEU A 40 -1.46 -0.75 7.77
CA LEU A 40 -0.58 0.02 6.88
C LEU A 40 -1.09 1.45 6.67
N LEU A 41 -2.38 1.63 6.44
CA LEU A 41 -2.94 2.95 6.13
C LEU A 41 -2.78 3.92 7.31
N GLY A 42 -2.23 5.10 7.03
CA GLY A 42 -1.96 6.16 8.01
C GLY A 42 -0.68 5.94 8.83
N ALA A 43 -0.04 4.77 8.73
CA ALA A 43 1.26 4.53 9.33
C ALA A 43 2.33 5.40 8.66
N ALA A 44 3.35 5.77 9.43
CA ALA A 44 4.55 6.37 8.87
C ALA A 44 5.32 5.28 8.10
N ALA A 45 5.64 5.56 6.84
CA ALA A 45 6.42 4.67 5.99
C ALA A 45 7.90 4.63 6.40
#